data_AF-A0A8T6NCE1-F1
#
_entry.id   AF-A0A8T6NCE1-F1
#
_cell.length_a   1.000
_cell.length_b   1.000
_cell.length_c   1.000
_cell.angle_alpha   90.00
_cell.angle_beta   90.00
_cell.angle_gamma   90.00
#
_symmetry.space_group_name_H-M   'P 1'
#
loop_
_entity.id
_entity.type
_entity.pdbx_description
1 polymer ?
#
loop_
_entity_poly.entity_id
_entity_poly.type
_entity_poly.pdbx_seq_one_letter_code
_entity_poly.pdbx_strand_id
1 'polypeptide(L)'
;MEFEIDADEAEIIRIISNLPEFSWLSTADLGKIRREIKGTVSRILREYYLENTCNIEGNWTEKFAEFGITEHDGKTMIACARRLGIEIS
;
A
#
# COMPACT_ATOMS: atom_id res chain seq x y z
N MET A 1 -5.75 22.87 12.38
CA MET A 1 -6.25 21.56 12.86
C MET A 1 -5.32 20.55 12.24
N GLU A 2 -4.36 20.04 13.01
CA GLU A 2 -3.36 19.10 12.49
C GLU A 2 -4.05 17.78 12.19
N PHE A 3 -4.20 17.46 10.90
CA PHE A 3 -4.41 16.07 10.49
C PHE A 3 -3.06 15.39 10.68
N GLU A 4 -2.86 14.73 11.82
CA GLU A 4 -1.59 14.07 12.19
C GLU A 4 -1.14 13.07 11.09
N ILE A 5 -2.12 12.41 10.47
CA ILE A 5 -1.96 11.49 9.35
C ILE A 5 -2.67 12.02 8.10
N ASP A 6 -2.01 11.90 6.93
CA ASP A 6 -2.63 12.22 5.65
C ASP A 6 -3.75 11.22 5.33
N ALA A 7 -4.82 11.65 4.65
CA ALA A 7 -5.92 10.76 4.29
C ALA A 7 -5.47 9.60 3.38
N ASP A 8 -4.51 9.86 2.48
CA ASP A 8 -3.94 8.85 1.62
C ASP A 8 -3.02 7.89 2.40
N GLU A 9 -2.30 8.38 3.41
CA GLU A 9 -1.52 7.54 4.34
C GLU A 9 -2.46 6.61 5.13
N ALA A 10 -3.55 7.14 5.68
CA ALA A 10 -4.53 6.40 6.45
C ALA A 10 -5.22 5.30 5.62
N GLU A 11 -5.57 5.60 4.38
CA GLU A 11 -6.23 4.64 3.49
C GLU A 11 -5.28 3.51 3.07
N ILE A 12 -4.01 3.82 2.78
CA ILE A 12 -3.00 2.79 2.52
C ILE A 12 -2.87 1.87 3.73
N ILE A 13 -2.78 2.42 4.95
CA ILE A 13 -2.65 1.64 6.18
C ILE A 13 -3.88 0.76 6.39
N ARG A 14 -5.09 1.31 6.20
CA ARG A 14 -6.35 0.58 6.38
C ARG A 14 -6.38 -0.68 5.52
N ILE A 15 -5.91 -0.59 4.28
CA ILE A 15 -5.90 -1.72 3.33
C ILE A 15 -4.73 -2.66 3.61
N ILE A 16 -3.50 -2.14 3.62
CA ILE A 16 -2.29 -2.98 3.68
C ILE A 16 -2.19 -3.73 5.01
N SER A 17 -2.80 -3.23 6.09
CA SER A 17 -2.82 -3.89 7.41
C SER A 17 -3.62 -5.19 7.44
N ASN A 18 -4.37 -5.53 6.38
CA ASN A 18 -4.95 -6.87 6.23
C ASN A 18 -3.88 -7.95 6.05
N LEU A 19 -2.69 -7.57 5.56
CA LEU A 19 -1.53 -8.45 5.55
C LEU A 19 -0.94 -8.56 6.96
N PRO A 20 -0.69 -9.77 7.48
CA PRO A 20 -0.18 -9.99 8.83
C PRO A 20 1.11 -9.22 9.13
N GLU A 21 2.04 -9.15 8.16
CA GLU A 21 3.32 -8.45 8.30
C GLU A 21 3.20 -6.92 8.39
N PHE A 22 2.03 -6.34 8.08
CA PHE A 22 1.75 -4.91 8.13
C PHE A 22 0.70 -4.52 9.17
N SER A 23 0.09 -5.49 9.87
CA SER A 23 -0.91 -5.26 10.93
C SER A 23 -0.47 -4.24 12.01
N TRP A 24 0.84 -4.14 12.26
CA TRP A 24 1.44 -3.21 13.21
C TRP A 24 1.40 -1.74 12.78
N LEU A 25 1.17 -1.42 11.50
CA LEU A 25 1.15 -0.04 11.01
C LEU A 25 0.06 0.80 11.67
N SER A 26 -1.07 0.19 12.02
CA SER A 26 -2.20 0.86 12.68
C SER A 26 -1.89 1.43 14.07
N THR A 27 -0.80 0.98 14.71
CA THR A 27 -0.42 1.39 16.08
C THR A 27 0.98 2.01 16.15
N ALA A 28 1.64 2.19 15.00
CA ALA A 28 2.99 2.73 14.92
C ALA A 28 3.02 4.27 14.98
N ASP A 29 4.19 4.83 15.28
CA ASP A 29 4.40 6.27 15.15
C ASP A 29 4.36 6.72 13.68
N LEU A 30 3.90 7.94 13.44
CA LEU A 30 3.74 8.51 12.10
C LEU A 30 5.04 8.53 11.29
N GLY A 31 6.18 8.76 11.95
CA GLY A 31 7.48 8.74 11.29
C GLY A 31 7.82 7.36 10.72
N LYS A 32 7.55 6.30 11.49
CA LYS A 32 7.74 4.91 11.07
C LYS A 32 6.74 4.50 9.99
N ILE A 33 5.48 4.86 10.13
CA ILE A 33 4.45 4.66 9.10
C ILE A 33 4.91 5.25 7.76
N ARG A 34 5.30 6.52 7.75
CA ARG A 34 5.75 7.23 6.53
C ARG A 34 6.96 6.57 5.89
N ARG A 35 7.92 6.11 6.69
CA ARG A 35 9.09 5.37 6.19
C ARG A 35 8.68 4.05 5.57
N GLU A 36 7.75 3.31 6.17
CA GLU A 36 7.27 2.04 5.63
C GLU A 36 6.50 2.24 4.33
N ILE A 37 5.63 3.25 4.27
CA ILE A 37 4.87 3.61 3.07
C ILE A 37 5.81 3.94 1.91
N LYS A 38 6.79 4.84 2.13
CA LYS A 38 7.76 5.27 1.11
C LYS A 38 8.82 4.21 0.78
N GLY A 39 8.97 3.20 1.62
CA GLY A 39 9.91 2.10 1.45
C GLY A 39 9.20 0.86 0.95
N THR A 40 8.96 -0.07 1.88
CA THR A 40 8.42 -1.39 1.60
C THR A 40 7.10 -1.35 0.85
N VAL A 41 6.11 -0.57 1.31
CA VAL A 41 4.77 -0.58 0.69
C VAL A 41 4.84 -0.04 -0.74
N SER A 42 5.59 1.03 -1.01
CA SER A 42 5.77 1.54 -2.37
C SER A 42 6.35 0.50 -3.33
N ARG A 43 7.32 -0.30 -2.87
CA ARG A 43 7.93 -1.38 -3.66
C ARG A 43 6.91 -2.47 -3.96
N ILE A 44 6.13 -2.87 -2.96
CA ILE A 44 5.04 -3.84 -3.11
C ILE A 44 4.02 -3.34 -4.14
N LEU A 45 3.58 -2.09 -4.03
CA LEU A 45 2.61 -1.50 -4.95
C LEU A 45 3.16 -1.40 -6.38
N ARG A 46 4.46 -1.17 -6.54
CA ARG A 46 5.13 -1.19 -7.85
C ARG A 46 5.18 -2.59 -8.45
N GLU A 47 5.57 -3.60 -7.67
CA GLU A 47 5.59 -5.00 -8.11
C GLU A 47 4.16 -5.45 -8.51
N TYR A 48 3.17 -5.15 -7.67
CA TYR A 48 1.76 -5.41 -7.96
C TYR A 48 1.26 -4.67 -9.22
N TYR A 49 1.63 -3.40 -9.40
CA TYR A 49 1.28 -2.63 -10.61
C TYR A 49 1.85 -3.27 -11.88
N LEU A 50 3.12 -3.68 -11.85
CA LEU A 50 3.78 -4.32 -13.00
C LEU A 50 3.17 -5.69 -13.32
N GLU A 51 2.85 -6.50 -12.32
CA GLU A 51 2.15 -7.78 -12.47
C GLU A 51 0.83 -7.58 -13.24
N ASN A 52 0.04 -6.59 -12.82
CA ASN A 52 -1.31 -6.36 -13.35
C ASN A 52 -1.37 -5.52 -14.65
N THR A 53 -0.28 -4.86 -15.05
CA THR A 53 -0.25 -4.02 -16.26
C THR A 53 0.68 -4.53 -17.36
N CYS A 54 1.73 -5.27 -17.01
CA CYS A 54 2.70 -5.81 -17.95
C CYS A 54 2.59 -7.33 -18.11
N ASN A 55 1.63 -7.99 -17.43
CA ASN A 55 1.47 -9.44 -17.42
C ASN A 55 2.78 -10.17 -17.07
N ILE A 56 3.51 -9.59 -16.12
CA ILE A 56 4.74 -10.15 -15.56
C ILE A 56 4.34 -11.11 -14.46
N GLU A 57 5.02 -12.26 -14.37
CA GLU A 57 4.82 -13.16 -13.24
C GLU A 57 5.17 -12.46 -11.92
N GLY A 58 4.23 -12.50 -10.98
CA GLY A 58 4.35 -11.94 -9.65
C GLY A 58 3.49 -12.74 -8.67
N ASN A 59 3.60 -12.41 -7.39
CA ASN A 59 2.87 -13.10 -6.33
C ASN A 59 1.98 -12.17 -5.51
N TRP A 60 1.93 -10.87 -5.84
CA TRP A 60 1.19 -9.91 -5.05
C TRP A 60 -0.30 -9.97 -5.33
N THR A 61 -0.75 -10.29 -6.55
CA THR A 61 -2.19 -10.45 -6.82
C THR A 61 -2.77 -11.62 -6.05
N GLU A 62 -2.11 -12.78 -6.09
CA GLU A 62 -2.53 -13.96 -5.35
C GLU A 62 -2.52 -13.71 -3.84
N LYS A 63 -1.41 -13.17 -3.33
CA LYS A 63 -1.26 -12.87 -1.91
C LYS A 63 -2.28 -11.84 -1.42
N PHE A 64 -2.50 -10.77 -2.17
CA PHE A 64 -3.54 -9.78 -1.83
C PHE A 64 -4.92 -10.44 -1.75
N ALA A 65 -5.26 -11.28 -2.72
CA ALA A 65 -6.53 -12.00 -2.73
C ALA A 65 -6.69 -12.95 -1.52
N GLU A 66 -5.63 -13.66 -1.12
CA GLU A 66 -5.62 -14.54 0.07
C GLU A 66 -6.03 -13.78 1.34
N PHE A 67 -5.58 -12.54 1.48
CA PHE A 67 -5.87 -11.67 2.63
C PHE A 67 -7.04 -10.69 2.39
N GLY A 68 -7.88 -10.96 1.38
CA GLY A 68 -9.08 -10.19 1.10
C GLY A 68 -8.83 -8.76 0.59
N ILE A 69 -7.63 -8.45 0.12
CA ILE A 69 -7.30 -7.21 -0.58
C ILE A 69 -7.69 -7.40 -2.05
N THR A 70 -8.74 -6.70 -2.49
CA THR A 70 -9.26 -6.83 -3.85
C THR A 70 -8.43 -6.03 -4.86
N GLU A 71 -8.65 -6.27 -6.15
CA GLU A 71 -8.07 -5.42 -7.21
C GLU A 71 -8.44 -3.94 -7.04
N HIS A 72 -9.66 -3.66 -6.57
CA HIS A 72 -10.09 -2.30 -6.27
C HIS A 72 -9.25 -1.70 -5.13
N ASP A 73 -9.02 -2.45 -4.06
CA ASP A 73 -8.16 -2.01 -2.95
C ASP A 73 -6.73 -1.75 -3.41
N GLY A 74 -6.17 -2.64 -4.25
CA GLY A 74 -4.86 -2.46 -4.87
C GLY A 74 -4.77 -1.17 -5.69
N LYS A 75 -5.77 -0.91 -6.55
CA LYS A 75 -5.86 0.34 -7.33
C LYS A 75 -6.01 1.57 -6.43
N THR A 76 -6.78 1.47 -5.36
CA THR A 76 -6.95 2.55 -4.38
C THR A 76 -5.62 2.88 -3.71
N MET A 77 -4.87 1.88 -3.21
CA MET A 77 -3.55 2.10 -2.63
C MET A 77 -2.57 2.76 -3.60
N ILE A 78 -2.54 2.33 -4.86
CA ILE A 78 -1.69 2.96 -5.90
C ILE A 78 -2.07 4.42 -6.12
N ALA A 79 -3.38 4.73 -6.17
CA ALA A 79 -3.86 6.10 -6.35
C ALA A 79 -3.49 6.99 -5.16
N CYS A 80 -3.62 6.49 -3.93
CA CYS A 80 -3.17 7.17 -2.71
C CYS A 80 -1.66 7.43 -2.75
N ALA A 81 -0.85 6.41 -3.08
CA ALA A 81 0.60 6.54 -3.15
C ALA A 81 1.02 7.63 -4.17
N ARG A 82 0.38 7.69 -5.34
CA ARG A 82 0.64 8.73 -6.34
C ARG A 82 0.30 10.14 -5.86
N ARG A 83 -0.80 10.32 -5.11
CA ARG A 83 -1.17 11.62 -4.51
C ARG A 83 -0.18 12.06 -3.42
N LEU A 84 0.43 11.11 -2.72
CA LEU A 84 1.55 11.35 -1.80
C LEU A 84 2.89 11.63 -2.52
N GLY A 85 2.91 11.65 -3.86
CA GLY A 85 4.11 11.88 -4.66
C GLY A 85 5.04 10.68 -4.79
N ILE A 86 4.54 9.46 -4.55
CA ILE A 86 5.31 8.21 -4.68
C ILE A 86 5.17 7.69 -6.11
N GLU A 87 6.30 7.44 -6.76
CA GLU A 87 6.36 6.90 -8.12
C GLU A 87 6.14 5.38 -8.11
N ILE A 88 5.05 4.93 -8.73
CA ILE A 88 4.64 3.51 -8.81
C ILE A 88 4.77 2.94 -10.22
N SER A 89 4.88 3.79 -11.25
CA SER A 89 5.05 3.43 -12.67
C SER A 89 6.51 3.51 -13.08
#